data_AF-A0A937NJY7-F1
#
_entry.id   AF-A0A937NJY7-F1
#
_cell.length_a   1.000
_cell.length_b   1.000
_cell.length_c   1.000
_cell.angle_alpha   90.00
_cell.angle_beta   90.00
_cell.angle_gamma   90.00
#
_symmetry.space_group_name_H-M   'P 1'
#
loop_
_entity.id
_entity.type
_entity.pdbx_description
1 polymer ?
#
loop_
_entity_poly.entity_id
_entity_poly.type
_entity_poly.pdbx_seq_one_letter_code
_entity_poly.pdbx_strand_id
1 'polypeptide(L)'
;PAWNAAHSCYPVGGDHGAYDGINEVAAFLRGLPEGAVVYQHWLGWHYEYYLFDAPVYLAYWPTPAWLARDVRAFGAEEPRYITFPSWESPARVEWALAGVGYELEPALTTTRRDGTPSFTVYHVQSLSNQ
;
A
#
# COMPACT_ATOMS: atom_id res chain seq x y z
N PRO A 1 25.35 -18.95 11.13
CA PRO A 1 24.31 -17.95 11.45
C PRO A 1 24.19 -16.93 10.29
N ALA A 2 22.95 -16.58 9.92
CA ALA A 2 22.54 -15.76 8.76
C ALA A 2 22.77 -16.40 7.38
N TRP A 3 22.02 -17.47 7.11
CA TRP A 3 21.78 -18.01 5.76
C TRP A 3 20.65 -17.21 5.08
N ASN A 4 20.84 -16.88 3.81
CA ASN A 4 19.84 -16.42 2.83
C ASN A 4 19.29 -14.99 2.94
N ALA A 5 20.20 -14.00 2.86
CA ALA A 5 19.91 -12.70 2.26
C ALA A 5 20.22 -12.74 0.75
N ALA A 6 19.45 -13.51 -0.03
CA ALA A 6 19.71 -13.64 -1.46
C ALA A 6 18.47 -14.11 -2.25
N HIS A 7 17.36 -13.37 -2.21
CA HIS A 7 16.31 -13.51 -3.24
C HIS A 7 15.61 -12.21 -3.68
N SER A 8 16.06 -11.04 -3.23
CA SER A 8 15.74 -9.79 -3.91
C SER A 8 16.99 -9.30 -4.63
N CYS A 9 17.21 -9.81 -5.85
CA CYS A 9 18.12 -9.21 -6.82
C CYS A 9 17.58 -7.83 -7.21
N TYR A 10 17.67 -6.85 -6.32
CA TYR A 10 17.71 -5.45 -6.70
C TYR A 10 19.18 -5.05 -6.76
N PRO A 11 19.68 -4.52 -7.90
CA PRO A 11 21.03 -4.01 -7.96
C PRO A 11 21.20 -2.95 -6.87
N VAL A 12 22.04 -3.24 -5.88
CA VAL A 12 22.53 -2.25 -4.93
C VAL A 12 23.48 -1.35 -5.73
N GLY A 13 22.92 -0.33 -6.36
CA GLY A 13 23.63 0.59 -7.25
C GLY A 13 22.71 1.16 -8.32
N GLY A 14 21.84 2.10 -7.95
CA GLY A 14 21.00 2.84 -8.89
C GLY A 14 19.62 3.17 -8.33
N ASP A 15 19.53 4.10 -7.38
CA ASP A 15 18.23 4.72 -7.08
C ASP A 15 17.86 5.65 -8.24
N HIS A 16 17.22 5.09 -9.28
CA HIS A 16 16.71 5.82 -10.45
C HIS A 16 15.44 6.63 -10.11
N GLY A 17 15.35 7.20 -8.90
CA GLY A 17 14.14 7.87 -8.41
C GLY A 17 12.97 6.91 -8.19
N ALA A 18 13.24 5.61 -7.96
CA ALA A 18 12.20 4.61 -7.77
C ALA A 18 11.35 4.91 -6.52
N TYR A 19 11.92 5.61 -5.54
CA TYR A 19 11.22 6.02 -4.32
C TYR A 19 10.87 7.51 -4.27
N ASP A 20 11.03 8.26 -5.37
CA ASP A 20 10.56 9.65 -5.43
C ASP A 20 9.06 9.68 -5.09
N GLY A 21 8.65 10.58 -4.21
CA GLY A 21 7.26 10.68 -3.72
C GLY A 21 6.92 9.81 -2.50
N ILE A 22 7.83 8.97 -1.98
CA ILE A 22 7.56 8.17 -0.77
C ILE A 22 7.33 9.02 0.48
N ASN A 23 7.99 10.18 0.58
CA ASN A 23 7.80 11.12 1.68
C ASN A 23 6.36 11.69 1.69
N GLU A 24 5.78 11.95 0.51
CA GLU A 24 4.41 12.44 0.38
C GLU A 24 3.40 11.36 0.76
N VAL A 25 3.65 10.11 0.33
CA VAL A 25 2.86 8.96 0.79
C VAL A 25 2.92 8.83 2.31
N ALA A 26 4.11 8.88 2.91
CA ALA A 26 4.27 8.80 4.35
C ALA A 26 3.55 9.94 5.11
N ALA A 27 3.66 11.17 4.61
CA ALA A 27 2.98 12.33 5.18
C ALA A 27 1.46 12.18 5.13
N PHE A 28 0.92 11.70 4.00
CA PHE A 28 -0.51 11.39 3.86
C PHE A 28 -0.95 10.32 4.87
N LEU A 29 -0.23 9.20 4.93
CA LEU A 29 -0.57 8.08 5.83
C LEU A 29 -0.47 8.46 7.31
N ARG A 30 0.47 9.34 7.69
CA ARG A 30 0.57 9.89 9.06
C ARG A 30 -0.62 10.76 9.46
N GLY A 31 -1.29 11.38 8.50
CA GLY A 31 -2.46 12.23 8.74
C GLY A 31 -3.78 11.47 8.87
N LEU A 32 -3.75 10.14 8.69
CA LEU A 32 -4.94 9.29 8.83
C LEU A 32 -5.45 9.24 10.28
N PRO A 33 -6.75 8.96 10.48
CA PRO A 33 -7.30 8.80 11.83
C PRO A 33 -6.65 7.61 12.56
N GLU A 34 -6.68 7.69 13.88
CA GLU A 34 -6.20 6.61 14.74
C GLU A 34 -6.91 5.28 14.45
N GLY A 35 -6.13 4.22 14.35
CA GLY A 35 -6.62 2.87 14.04
C GLY A 35 -6.75 2.58 12.55
N ALA A 36 -6.51 3.53 11.66
CA ALA A 36 -6.52 3.26 10.21
C ALA A 36 -5.53 2.14 9.85
N VAL A 37 -5.96 1.21 9.00
CA VAL A 37 -5.14 0.08 8.56
C VAL A 37 -4.45 0.42 7.25
N VAL A 38 -3.12 0.26 7.21
CA VAL A 38 -2.32 0.44 6.01
C VAL A 38 -1.74 -0.91 5.58
N TYR A 39 -2.26 -1.42 4.47
CA TYR A 39 -1.79 -2.64 3.85
C TYR A 39 -0.47 -2.40 3.12
N GLN A 40 0.55 -3.17 3.48
CA GLN A 40 1.88 -3.11 2.89
C GLN A 40 2.30 -4.47 2.32
N HIS A 41 2.98 -4.45 1.18
CA HIS A 41 3.55 -5.65 0.55
C HIS A 41 4.98 -5.42 0.06
N TRP A 42 5.21 -4.27 -0.59
CA TRP A 42 6.52 -3.91 -1.16
C TRP A 42 7.32 -2.94 -0.28
N LEU A 43 6.64 -2.16 0.56
CA LEU A 43 7.21 -0.98 1.23
C LEU A 43 7.48 -1.19 2.73
N GLY A 44 7.46 -2.43 3.23
CA GLY A 44 7.56 -2.74 4.67
C GLY A 44 8.70 -2.01 5.38
N TRP A 45 9.94 -2.15 4.88
CA TRP A 45 11.10 -1.46 5.46
C TRP A 45 10.99 0.08 5.44
N HIS A 46 10.45 0.66 4.36
CA HIS A 46 10.27 2.11 4.28
C HIS A 46 9.21 2.57 5.28
N TYR A 47 8.09 1.83 5.38
CA TYR A 47 6.99 2.18 6.28
C TYR A 47 7.38 2.03 7.75
N GLU A 48 8.16 1.02 8.11
CA GLU A 48 8.68 0.88 9.48
C GLU A 48 9.48 2.13 9.91
N TYR A 49 10.28 2.71 9.02
CA TYR A 49 11.01 3.94 9.30
C TYR A 49 10.10 5.18 9.30
N TYR A 50 9.34 5.39 8.23
CA TYR A 50 8.59 6.62 8.03
C TYR A 50 7.33 6.74 8.91
N LEU A 51 6.70 5.62 9.23
CA LEU A 51 5.45 5.55 9.99
C LEU A 51 5.69 5.13 11.44
N PHE A 52 6.94 5.17 11.91
CA PHE A 52 7.24 5.03 13.33
C PHE A 52 6.46 6.07 14.14
N ASP A 53 5.72 5.63 15.17
CA ASP A 53 4.85 6.47 16.01
C ASP A 53 3.69 7.14 15.25
N ALA A 54 3.35 6.67 14.04
CA ALA A 54 2.14 7.09 13.35
C ALA A 54 0.91 6.39 13.94
N PRO A 55 -0.28 7.01 13.89
CA PRO A 55 -1.49 6.46 14.51
C PRO A 55 -2.15 5.33 13.67
N VAL A 56 -1.39 4.69 12.77
CA VAL A 56 -1.88 3.71 11.80
C VAL A 56 -1.33 2.32 12.10
N TYR A 57 -2.11 1.28 11.76
CA TYR A 57 -1.70 -0.11 11.88
C TYR A 57 -1.16 -0.64 10.54
N LEU A 58 0.08 -1.14 10.54
CA LEU A 58 0.69 -1.75 9.36
C LEU A 58 0.35 -3.23 9.26
N ALA A 59 -0.35 -3.61 8.18
CA ALA A 59 -0.73 -5.00 7.92
C ALA A 59 -0.03 -5.53 6.67
N TYR A 60 0.78 -6.59 6.80
CA TYR A 60 1.34 -7.27 5.65
C TYR A 60 0.28 -8.14 4.97
N TRP A 61 0.12 -8.02 3.65
CA TRP A 61 -0.77 -8.90 2.88
C TRP A 61 0.02 -9.78 1.90
N PRO A 62 0.01 -11.12 2.01
CA PRO A 62 0.84 -11.99 1.18
C PRO A 62 0.25 -12.27 -0.20
N THR A 63 -1.07 -12.23 -0.35
CA THR A 63 -1.78 -12.53 -1.60
C THR A 63 -3.07 -11.70 -1.72
N PRO A 64 -3.58 -11.46 -2.93
CA PRO A 64 -4.86 -10.78 -3.12
C PRO A 64 -6.03 -11.50 -2.42
N ALA A 65 -6.02 -12.84 -2.38
CA ALA A 65 -7.06 -13.61 -1.71
C ALA A 65 -7.03 -13.44 -0.18
N TRP A 66 -5.84 -13.34 0.42
CA TRP A 66 -5.70 -13.02 1.83
C TRP A 66 -6.24 -11.62 2.12
N LEU A 67 -5.87 -10.63 1.30
CA LEU A 67 -6.32 -9.24 1.44
C LEU A 67 -7.85 -9.14 1.34
N ALA A 68 -8.46 -9.78 0.35
CA ALA A 68 -9.91 -9.81 0.20
C ALA A 68 -10.62 -10.48 1.40
N ARG A 69 -10.03 -11.53 1.97
CA ARG A 69 -10.58 -12.18 3.17
C ARG A 69 -10.54 -11.25 4.39
N ASP A 70 -9.45 -10.51 4.57
CA ASP A 70 -9.29 -9.56 5.67
C ASP A 70 -10.26 -8.38 5.52
N VAL A 71 -10.31 -7.77 4.33
CA VAL A 71 -11.26 -6.68 4.01
C VAL A 71 -12.70 -7.13 4.17
N ARG A 72 -13.06 -8.34 3.75
CA ARG A 72 -14.42 -8.84 3.97
C ARG A 72 -14.79 -8.95 5.45
N ALA A 73 -13.82 -9.27 6.31
CA ALA A 73 -14.06 -9.44 7.73
C ALA A 73 -14.16 -8.11 8.47
N PHE A 74 -13.32 -7.12 8.11
CA PHE A 74 -13.11 -5.92 8.91
C PHE A 74 -13.21 -4.60 8.12
N GLY A 75 -13.54 -4.65 6.83
CA GLY A 75 -13.57 -3.48 5.94
C GLY A 75 -14.68 -2.46 6.24
N ALA A 76 -15.57 -2.76 7.18
CA ALA A 76 -16.62 -1.85 7.64
C ALA A 76 -16.28 -1.15 8.98
N GLU A 77 -15.14 -1.47 9.60
CA GLU A 77 -14.74 -0.96 10.91
C GLU A 77 -13.88 0.32 10.75
N GLU A 78 -12.56 0.18 10.76
CA GLU A 78 -11.62 1.29 10.55
C GLU A 78 -11.31 1.52 9.06
N PRO A 79 -10.98 2.76 8.64
CA PRO A 79 -10.62 3.04 7.26
C PRO A 79 -9.33 2.31 6.87
N ARG A 80 -9.29 1.82 5.63
CA ARG A 80 -8.22 0.93 5.16
C ARG A 80 -7.60 1.46 3.88
N TYR A 81 -6.28 1.51 3.84
CA TYR A 81 -5.52 2.04 2.72
C TYR A 81 -4.50 1.03 2.22
N ILE A 82 -4.20 1.08 0.93
CA ILE A 82 -3.17 0.27 0.28
C ILE A 82 -2.39 1.13 -0.70
N THR A 83 -1.07 0.98 -0.73
CA THR A 83 -0.21 1.71 -1.66
C THR A 83 0.36 0.78 -2.72
N PHE A 84 0.23 1.17 -3.97
CA PHE A 84 0.87 0.54 -5.12
C PHE A 84 1.99 1.43 -5.64
N PRO A 85 3.22 0.92 -5.77
CA PRO A 85 4.22 1.56 -6.62
C PRO A 85 3.83 1.40 -8.09
N SER A 86 4.21 2.35 -8.95
CA SER A 86 3.78 2.36 -10.34
C SER A 86 4.37 1.24 -11.22
N TRP A 87 5.34 0.47 -10.71
CA TRP A 87 5.80 -0.76 -11.35
C TRP A 87 4.95 -1.99 -11.02
N GLU A 88 3.95 -1.85 -10.14
CA GLU A 88 3.01 -2.92 -9.78
C GLU A 88 1.59 -2.57 -10.22
N SER A 89 0.89 -3.54 -10.75
CA SER A 89 -0.49 -3.37 -11.20
C SER A 89 -1.48 -3.70 -10.08
N PRO A 90 -2.50 -2.83 -9.83
CA PRO A 90 -3.55 -3.11 -8.85
C PRO A 90 -4.57 -4.15 -9.32
N ALA A 91 -4.59 -4.53 -10.60
CA ALA A 91 -5.67 -5.29 -11.22
C ALA A 91 -6.04 -6.61 -10.50
N ARG A 92 -5.05 -7.35 -9.98
CA ARG A 92 -5.32 -8.59 -9.23
C ARG A 92 -5.97 -8.34 -7.88
N VAL A 93 -5.64 -7.23 -7.23
CA VAL A 93 -6.23 -6.82 -5.96
C VAL A 93 -7.62 -6.24 -6.19
N GLU A 94 -7.79 -5.39 -7.21
CA GLU A 94 -9.10 -4.86 -7.63
C GLU A 94 -10.08 -6.01 -7.88
N TRP A 95 -9.67 -7.00 -8.68
CA TRP A 95 -10.52 -8.17 -8.95
C TRP A 95 -10.89 -8.95 -7.69
N ALA A 96 -9.93 -9.16 -6.78
CA ALA A 96 -10.17 -9.89 -5.54
C ALA A 96 -11.09 -9.13 -4.57
N LEU A 97 -10.92 -7.82 -4.45
CA LEU A 97 -11.75 -6.95 -3.62
C LEU A 97 -13.17 -6.84 -4.18
N ALA A 98 -13.32 -6.71 -5.50
CA ALA A 98 -14.63 -6.70 -6.14
C ALA A 98 -15.42 -7.99 -5.84
N GLY A 99 -14.72 -9.13 -5.81
CA GLY A 99 -15.30 -10.42 -5.41
C GLY A 99 -15.84 -10.50 -3.98
N VAL A 100 -15.49 -9.53 -3.12
CA VAL A 100 -16.02 -9.40 -1.74
C VAL A 100 -16.80 -8.12 -1.51
N GLY A 101 -17.16 -7.38 -2.57
CA GLY A 101 -17.98 -6.16 -2.48
C GLY A 101 -17.21 -4.90 -2.12
N TYR A 102 -15.91 -4.84 -2.42
CA TYR A 102 -15.06 -3.67 -2.16
C TYR A 102 -14.32 -3.23 -3.43
N GLU A 103 -13.88 -1.98 -3.46
CA GLU A 103 -13.08 -1.41 -4.54
C GLU A 103 -11.91 -0.57 -4.01
N LEU A 104 -11.03 -0.18 -4.93
CA LEU A 104 -9.91 0.71 -4.68
C LEU A 104 -10.23 2.10 -5.23
N GLU A 105 -10.50 3.07 -4.35
CA GLU A 105 -10.65 4.47 -4.73
C GLU A 105 -9.29 5.19 -4.58
N PRO A 106 -8.73 5.81 -5.65
CA PRO A 106 -7.48 6.56 -5.53
C PRO A 106 -7.61 7.74 -4.54
N ALA A 107 -6.79 7.75 -3.48
CA ALA A 107 -6.77 8.80 -2.46
C ALA A 107 -5.58 9.77 -2.64
N LEU A 108 -4.45 9.28 -3.13
CA LEU A 108 -3.25 10.07 -3.45
C LEU A 108 -2.52 9.43 -4.62
N THR A 109 -2.02 10.24 -5.56
CA THR A 109 -1.01 9.80 -6.53
C THR A 109 0.17 10.75 -6.46
N THR A 110 1.36 10.20 -6.28
CA THR A 110 2.61 10.96 -6.26
C THR A 110 3.33 10.84 -7.59
N THR A 111 4.22 11.78 -7.88
CA THR A 111 4.98 11.80 -9.14
C THR A 111 6.48 11.81 -8.85
N ARG A 112 7.26 11.26 -9.78
CA ARG A 112 8.71 11.40 -9.79
C ARG A 112 9.10 12.80 -10.27
N ARG A 113 10.39 13.12 -10.17
CA ARG A 113 10.93 14.40 -10.68
C ARG A 113 10.68 14.64 -12.17
N ASP A 114 10.53 13.56 -12.95
CA ASP A 114 10.22 13.61 -14.38
C ASP A 114 8.71 13.75 -14.68
N GLY A 115 7.86 13.85 -13.64
CA GLY A 115 6.42 13.99 -13.74
C GLY A 115 5.66 12.67 -13.93
N THR A 116 6.35 11.53 -14.03
CA THR A 116 5.68 10.22 -14.14
C THR A 116 5.10 9.77 -12.80
N PRO A 117 3.97 9.04 -12.76
CA PRO A 117 3.43 8.52 -11.50
C PRO A 117 4.42 7.58 -10.79
N SER A 118 4.57 7.76 -9.48
CA SER A 118 5.48 6.96 -8.65
C SER A 118 4.74 6.01 -7.74
N PHE A 119 3.81 6.52 -6.94
CA PHE A 119 2.96 5.72 -6.06
C PHE A 119 1.51 6.17 -6.16
N THR A 120 0.59 5.22 -6.00
CA THR A 120 -0.83 5.51 -5.79
C THR A 120 -1.26 4.87 -4.48
N VAL A 121 -1.79 5.70 -3.57
CA VAL A 121 -2.47 5.26 -2.35
C VAL A 121 -3.95 5.16 -2.69
N TYR A 122 -4.55 4.01 -2.40
CA TYR A 122 -5.97 3.76 -2.56
C TYR A 122 -6.64 3.61 -1.19
N HIS A 123 -7.84 4.15 -1.07
CA HIS A 123 -8.78 3.84 -0.01
C HIS A 123 -9.59 2.60 -0.43
N VAL A 124 -9.63 1.58 0.43
CA VAL A 124 -10.49 0.41 0.23
C VAL A 124 -11.89 0.76 0.70
N GLN A 125 -12.86 0.79 -0.22
CA GLN A 125 -14.23 1.20 0.05
C GLN A 125 -15.23 0.13 -0.32
N SER A 126 -16.37 0.09 0.37
CA SER A 126 -17.48 -0.76 -0.02
C SER A 126 -18.03 -0.31 -1.37
N LEU A 127 -18.18 -1.24 -2.30
CA LEU A 127 -18.97 -1.04 -3.51
C LEU A 127 -20.41 -0.79 -3.08
N SER A 128 -20.79 0.48 -2.99
CA SER A 128 -22.18 0.86 -2.74
C SER A 128 -22.94 0.57 -4.03
N ASN A 129 -23.90 -0.36 -4.00
CA ASN A 129 -24.88 -0.47 -5.08
C ASN A 129 -25.59 0.90 -5.17
N GLN A 130 -25.28 1.68 -6.20
CA GLN A 130 -26.16 2.76 -6.63
C GLN A 130 -27.52 2.21 -7.07
#